data_AF-A0A7Y0K952-F1
#
_entry.id   AF-A0A7Y0K952-F1
#
_cell.length_a   1.000
_cell.length_b   1.000
_cell.length_c   1.000
_cell.angle_alpha   90.00
_cell.angle_beta   90.00
_cell.angle_gamma   90.00
#
_symmetry.space_group_name_H-M   'P 1'
#
loop_
_entity.id
_entity.type
_entity.pdbx_description
1 polymer ?
#
loop_
_entity_poly.entity_id
_entity_poly.type
_entity_poly.pdbx_seq_one_letter_code
_entity_poly.pdbx_strand_id
1 'polypeptide(L)' 'MNKIQYLVEDIKVDLNEEDSQILAIFHSLLKKLFSLLIISSVPMFIYLLF' A
#
# COMPACT_ATOMS: atom_id res chain seq x y z
N MET A 1 -4.37 -28.35 -9.91
CA MET A 1 -4.05 -27.23 -9.01
C MET A 1 -4.60 -25.95 -9.61
N ASN A 2 -5.33 -25.16 -8.84
CA ASN A 2 -5.98 -23.94 -9.35
C ASN A 2 -4.94 -22.84 -9.55
N LYS A 3 -5.06 -22.05 -10.63
CA LYS A 3 -4.16 -20.91 -10.93
C LYS A 3 -4.03 -19.93 -9.75
N ILE A 4 -5.08 -19.79 -8.95
CA ILE A 4 -5.09 -18.94 -7.75
C ILE A 4 -4.13 -19.48 -6.68
N GLN A 5 -4.00 -20.81 -6.52
CA GLN A 5 -3.12 -21.39 -5.51
C GLN A 5 -1.65 -21.09 -5.84
N TYR A 6 -1.24 -21.24 -7.11
CA TYR A 6 0.10 -20.88 -7.56
C TYR A 6 0.42 -19.40 -7.30
N LEU A 7 -0.53 -18.52 -7.61
CA LEU A 7 -0.34 -17.09 -7.43
C LEU A 7 -0.21 -16.70 -5.95
N VAL A 8 -0.95 -17.38 -5.06
CA VAL A 8 -0.79 -17.21 -3.60
C VAL A 8 0.56 -17.74 -3.11
N GLU A 9 1.06 -18.82 -3.69
CA GLU A 9 2.35 -19.40 -3.35
C GLU A 9 3.50 -18.48 -3.76
N ASP A 10 3.46 -17.94 -4.99
CA ASP A 10 4.45 -16.97 -5.50
C ASP A 10 4.49 -15.71 -4.63
N ILE A 11 3.32 -15.19 -4.22
CA ILE A 11 3.24 -14.02 -3.32
C ILE A 11 3.84 -14.34 -1.95
N LYS A 12 3.59 -15.53 -1.41
CA LYS A 12 4.15 -15.94 -0.11
C LYS A 12 5.67 -16.06 -0.15
N VAL A 13 6.21 -16.56 -1.27
CA VAL A 13 7.66 -16.65 -1.47
C VAL A 13 8.26 -15.25 -1.51
N ASP A 14 7.72 -14.35 -2.34
CA ASP A 14 8.21 -12.96 -2.44
C ASP A 14 8.14 -12.21 -1.10
N LEU A 15 7.06 -12.38 -0.33
CA LEU A 15 6.91 -11.72 0.98
C LEU A 15 7.91 -12.20 2.05
N ASN A 16 8.50 -13.39 1.89
CA ASN A 16 9.50 -13.90 2.80
C ASN A 16 10.94 -13.52 2.40
N GLU A 17 11.12 -12.92 1.22
CA GLU A 17 12.41 -12.37 0.82
C GLU A 17 12.66 -11.03 1.54
N GLU A 18 13.92 -10.79 1.95
CA GLU A 18 14.31 -9.53 2.59
C GLU A 18 14.03 -8.31 1.68
N ASP A 19 14.12 -8.50 0.35
CA ASP A 19 13.85 -7.49 -0.68
C ASP A 19 12.50 -7.73 -1.41
N SER A 20 11.44 -8.09 -0.67
CA SER A 20 10.10 -8.31 -1.23
C SER A 20 9.64 -7.15 -2.12
N GLN A 21 9.47 -7.44 -3.42
CA GLN A 21 9.01 -6.44 -4.39
C GLN A 21 7.55 -6.09 -4.16
N ILE A 22 6.73 -7.07 -3.78
CA ILE A 22 5.32 -6.87 -3.49
C ILE A 22 5.16 -5.95 -2.29
N LEU A 23 5.97 -6.14 -1.24
CA LEU A 23 5.96 -5.27 -0.06
C LEU A 23 6.37 -3.84 -0.42
N ALA A 24 7.40 -3.68 -1.26
CA ALA A 24 7.85 -2.36 -1.72
C ALA A 24 6.76 -1.63 -2.52
N ILE A 25 6.08 -2.33 -3.43
CA ILE A 25 4.96 -1.79 -4.22
C ILE A 25 3.80 -1.39 -3.30
N PHE A 26 3.44 -2.27 -2.36
CA PHE A 26 2.36 -2.02 -1.40
C PHE A 26 2.66 -0.81 -0.53
N HIS A 27 3.88 -0.71 0.00
CA HIS A 27 4.32 0.42 0.81
C HIS A 27 4.29 1.74 0.01
N SER A 28 4.76 1.73 -1.24
CA SER A 28 4.72 2.88 -2.14
C SER A 28 3.30 3.36 -2.42
N LEU A 29 2.38 2.43 -2.69
CA LEU A 29 0.95 2.71 -2.86
C LEU A 29 0.34 3.32 -1.60
N LEU A 30 0.58 2.70 -0.45
CA LEU A 30 0.03 3.14 0.83
C LEU A 30 0.51 4.55 1.18
N LYS A 31 1.79 4.85 0.94
CA LYS A 31 2.38 6.18 1.15
C LYS A 31 1.73 7.25 0.26
N LYS A 32 1.45 6.94 -1.01
CA LYS A 32 0.77 7.86 -1.93
C LYS A 32 -0.66 8.14 -1.49
N LEU A 33 -1.41 7.09 -1.13
CA LEU A 33 -2.78 7.22 -0.62
C LEU A 33 -2.83 8.06 0.65
N PHE A 34 -1.92 7.80 1.59
CA PHE A 34 -1.82 8.58 2.83
C PHE A 34 -1.47 10.05 2.57
N SER A 35 -0.53 10.31 1.65
CA SER A 35 -0.16 11.68 1.26
C SER A 35 -1.35 12.42 0.65
N LEU A 36 -2.10 11.76 -0.23
CA LEU A 36 -3.28 12.33 -0.88
C LEU A 36 -4.39 12.64 0.14
N LEU A 37 -4.57 11.77 1.13
CA LEU A 37 -5.49 11.97 2.24
C LEU A 37 -5.08 13.18 3.08
N ILE A 38 -3.80 13.33 3.44
CA ILE A 38 -3.33 14.50 4.20
C ILE A 38 -3.56 15.79 3.40
N ILE A 39 -3.19 15.80 2.12
CA ILE A 39 -3.34 16.99 1.27
C ILE A 39 -4.80 17.44 1.16
N SER A 40 -5.76 16.51 1.15
CA SER A 40 -7.19 16.85 1.08
C SER A 40 -7.79 17.20 2.44
N SER A 41 -7.42 16.46 3.49
CA SER A 41 -8.02 16.61 4.81
C SER A 41 -7.43 17.77 5.61
N VAL A 42 -6.14 18.07 5.50
CA VAL A 42 -5.52 19.18 6.26
C VAL A 42 -6.13 20.55 5.92
N PRO A 43 -6.32 20.93 4.64
CA PRO A 43 -7.02 22.18 4.32
C PRO A 43 -8.45 22.22 4.85
N MET A 44 -9.15 21.08 4.82
CA MET A 44 -10.50 20.97 5.34
C MET A 44 -10.55 21.13 6.87
N PHE A 45 -9.59 20.57 7.59
CA PHE A 45 -9.44 20.78 9.03
C PHE A 45 -9.13 22.24 9.36
N ILE A 46 -8.26 22.90 8.59
CA ILE A 46 -7.98 24.34 8.76
C ILE A 46 -9.26 25.15 8.55
N TYR A 47 -10.02 24.86 7.50
CA TYR A 47 -11.31 25.52 7.23
C TYR A 47 -12.36 25.33 8.33
N LEU A 48 -12.34 24.19 9.05
CA LEU A 48 -13.28 23.96 10.14
C LEU A 48 -12.86 24.65 11.46
N LEU A 49 -11.59 25.00 11.61
CA LEU A 49 -11.03 25.59 12.83
C LEU A 49 -10.97 27.12 12.80
N PHE A 50 -10.97 27.73 11.60
CA PHE A 50 -10.86 29.18 11.38
C PHE A 50 -12.01 29.69 10.50
#